data_AF-A0A7J0G224-F1
#
_entry.id   AF-A0A7J0G224-F1
#
_cell.length_a   1.000
_cell.length_b   1.000
_cell.length_c   1.000
_cell.angle_alpha   90.00
_cell.angle_beta   90.00
_cell.angle_gamma   90.00
#
_symmetry.space_group_name_H-M   'P 1'
#
loop_
_entity.id
_entity.type
_entity.pdbx_description
1 polymer ?
#
loop_
_entity_poly.entity_id
_entity_poly.type
_entity_poly.pdbx_seq_one_letter_code
_entity_poly.pdbx_strand_id
1 'polypeptide(L)'
;MPTPNRLAQPCDVFLNHRGIDTKRTVASLLYDHLTRLNLRPFLDNKNMKPGDKLFDKINSAIRECKVIPIFCDVKPSELRVVNNGKIPPKELERFNSALEEAKYTVGLTFNSLKGNLSDVVTSAADIVIYSLIEVEEEERNRNQNIGFSLQNVTEAAQIIED
;
A
#
# COMPACT_ATOMS: atom_id res chain seq x y z
N MET A 1 -12.65 15.68 -9.26
CA MET A 1 -11.71 16.81 -9.41
C MET A 1 -10.52 16.55 -8.50
N PRO A 2 -9.27 16.61 -8.97
CA PRO A 2 -8.13 16.41 -8.08
C PRO A 2 -8.00 17.58 -7.11
N THR A 3 -7.84 17.27 -5.82
CA THR A 3 -7.67 18.23 -4.74
C THR A 3 -6.24 18.81 -4.74
N PRO A 4 -6.08 20.12 -4.45
CA PRO A 4 -4.81 20.81 -4.55
C PRO A 4 -3.97 20.62 -3.28
N ASN A 5 -3.44 19.41 -3.03
CA ASN A 5 -2.31 19.26 -2.10
C ASN A 5 -1.47 17.97 -2.26
N ARG A 6 -1.40 17.38 -3.47
CA ARG A 6 -0.53 16.21 -3.75
C ARG A 6 0.87 16.57 -4.28
N LEU A 7 1.38 17.79 -4.04
CA LEU A 7 2.62 18.28 -4.65
C LEU A 7 3.91 17.57 -4.19
N ALA A 8 3.86 16.60 -3.27
CA ALA A 8 5.05 15.89 -2.77
C ALA A 8 5.08 14.37 -2.99
N GLN A 9 3.95 13.72 -3.30
CA GLN A 9 3.91 12.25 -3.44
C GLN A 9 3.95 11.84 -4.92
N PRO A 10 4.99 11.11 -5.38
CA PRO A 10 5.19 10.79 -6.79
C PRO A 10 4.20 9.75 -7.35
N CYS A 11 3.53 8.98 -6.50
CA CYS A 11 2.50 8.01 -6.88
C CYS A 11 1.38 7.93 -5.85
N ASP A 12 0.20 7.48 -6.26
CA ASP A 12 -0.96 7.28 -5.38
C ASP A 12 -1.08 5.81 -4.95
N VAL A 13 -0.55 4.88 -5.75
CA VAL A 13 -0.68 3.43 -5.54
C VAL A 13 0.66 2.78 -5.87
N PHE A 14 1.19 1.95 -4.96
CA PHE A 14 2.38 1.14 -5.20
C PHE A 14 1.99 -0.32 -5.42
N LEU A 15 2.18 -0.82 -6.64
CA LEU A 15 1.88 -2.20 -7.02
C LEU A 15 3.15 -3.04 -6.93
N ASN A 16 3.33 -3.71 -5.79
CA ASN A 16 4.39 -4.68 -5.59
C ASN A 16 4.00 -6.02 -6.25
N HIS A 17 4.79 -6.47 -7.22
CA HIS A 17 4.58 -7.75 -7.87
C HIS A 17 5.93 -8.44 -8.14
N ARG A 18 5.97 -9.77 -8.07
CA ARG A 18 7.18 -10.60 -8.26
C ARG A 18 6.84 -11.87 -9.04
N GLY A 19 7.83 -12.46 -9.70
CA GLY A 19 7.68 -13.70 -10.46
C GLY A 19 7.48 -13.49 -11.96
N ILE A 20 6.94 -14.50 -12.66
CA ILE A 20 6.61 -14.41 -14.09
C ILE A 20 5.33 -13.57 -14.20
N ASP A 21 5.50 -12.27 -14.05
CA ASP A 21 4.42 -11.31 -14.24
C ASP A 21 4.49 -10.80 -15.68
N THR A 22 3.51 -11.21 -16.49
CA THR A 22 3.40 -10.83 -17.90
C THR A 22 2.39 -9.69 -18.07
N LYS A 23 2.29 -9.08 -19.26
CA LYS A 23 1.27 -8.05 -19.58
C LYS A 23 -0.19 -8.51 -19.41
N ARG A 24 -0.45 -9.78 -19.10
CA ARG A 24 -1.80 -10.36 -18.93
C ARG A 24 -2.13 -10.75 -17.49
N THR A 25 -1.31 -10.35 -16.53
CA THR A 25 -1.53 -10.66 -15.12
C THR A 25 -2.41 -9.62 -14.44
N VAL A 26 -2.86 -9.96 -13.23
CA VAL A 26 -3.62 -9.05 -12.36
C VAL A 26 -2.89 -7.72 -12.18
N ALA A 27 -1.57 -7.72 -11.95
CA ALA A 27 -0.82 -6.49 -11.69
C ALA A 27 -0.76 -5.56 -12.91
N SER A 28 -0.48 -6.09 -14.11
CA SER A 28 -0.46 -5.28 -15.34
C SER A 28 -1.85 -4.73 -15.68
N LEU A 29 -2.90 -5.56 -15.56
CA LEU A 29 -4.27 -5.12 -15.83
C LEU A 29 -4.76 -4.10 -14.80
N LEU A 30 -4.41 -4.28 -13.53
CA LEU A 30 -4.73 -3.34 -12.46
C LEU A 30 -4.00 -2.01 -12.67
N TYR A 31 -2.72 -2.02 -13.04
CA TYR A 31 -1.98 -0.82 -13.41
C TYR A 31 -2.68 -0.03 -14.51
N ASP A 32 -3.03 -0.70 -15.62
CA ASP A 32 -3.70 -0.07 -16.75
C ASP A 32 -5.08 0.46 -16.35
N HIS A 33 -5.84 -0.29 -15.55
CA HIS A 33 -7.18 0.10 -15.10
C HIS A 33 -7.12 1.33 -14.18
N LEU A 34 -6.27 1.33 -13.15
CA LEU A 34 -6.07 2.48 -12.26
C LEU A 34 -5.59 3.73 -13.03
N THR A 35 -4.72 3.55 -14.02
CA THR A 35 -4.26 4.65 -14.89
C THR A 35 -5.42 5.26 -15.67
N ARG A 36 -6.33 4.44 -16.22
CA ARG A 36 -7.54 4.92 -16.91
C ARG A 36 -8.51 5.66 -15.98
N LEU A 37 -8.45 5.39 -14.68
CA LEU A 37 -9.19 6.12 -13.65
C LEU A 37 -8.47 7.39 -13.16
N ASN A 38 -7.41 7.82 -13.85
CA ASN A 38 -6.59 8.98 -13.51
C ASN A 38 -5.86 8.89 -12.15
N LEU A 39 -5.65 7.67 -11.64
CA LEU A 39 -4.72 7.45 -10.52
C LEU A 39 -3.30 7.29 -11.07
N ARG A 40 -2.30 7.52 -10.21
CA ARG A 40 -0.87 7.38 -10.55
C ARG A 40 -0.28 6.13 -9.92
N PRO A 41 -0.52 4.93 -10.47
CA PRO A 41 0.12 3.72 -9.97
C PRO A 41 1.61 3.68 -10.33
N PHE A 42 2.41 3.12 -9.45
CA PHE A 42 3.80 2.72 -9.70
C PHE A 42 3.88 1.20 -9.68
N LEU A 43 4.31 0.58 -10.77
CA LEU A 43 4.48 -0.86 -10.88
C LEU A 43 5.93 -1.25 -10.57
N ASP A 44 6.16 -1.92 -9.44
CA ASP A 44 7.50 -2.32 -9.01
C ASP A 44 7.97 -3.59 -9.72
N ASN A 45 9.02 -3.48 -10.53
CA ASN A 45 9.66 -4.64 -11.17
C ASN A 45 11.02 -5.04 -10.57
N LYS A 46 11.60 -4.25 -9.63
CA LYS A 46 13.03 -4.38 -9.27
C LYS A 46 13.24 -5.12 -7.96
N ASN A 47 14.03 -6.19 -7.96
CA ASN A 47 14.40 -6.87 -6.71
C ASN A 47 15.33 -5.96 -5.90
N MET A 48 14.81 -5.38 -4.82
CA MET A 48 15.59 -4.55 -3.91
C MET A 48 16.27 -5.40 -2.83
N LYS A 49 17.46 -5.00 -2.41
CA LYS A 49 18.20 -5.65 -1.32
C LYS A 49 18.19 -4.74 -0.08
N PRO A 50 18.23 -5.30 1.15
CA PRO A 50 18.49 -4.52 2.35
C PRO A 50 19.76 -3.67 2.16
N GLY A 51 19.65 -2.35 2.37
CA GLY A 51 20.75 -1.39 2.17
C GLY A 51 20.64 -0.52 0.90
N ASP A 52 19.70 -0.79 -0.01
CA ASP A 52 19.41 0.13 -1.11
C ASP A 52 18.81 1.43 -0.54
N LYS A 53 19.32 2.62 -0.93
CA LYS A 53 18.76 3.92 -0.48
C LYS A 53 17.26 4.09 -0.77
N LEU A 54 16.74 3.33 -1.73
CA LEU A 54 15.33 3.28 -2.07
C LEU A 54 14.51 2.52 -1.01
N PHE A 55 15.10 1.56 -0.29
CA PHE A 55 14.45 0.75 0.74
C PHE A 55 13.99 1.60 1.92
N ASP A 56 14.83 2.55 2.36
CA ASP A 56 14.49 3.42 3.49
C ASP A 56 13.34 4.39 3.14
N LYS A 57 13.35 4.93 1.91
CA LYS A 57 12.25 5.77 1.40
C LYS A 57 10.95 4.98 1.30
N ILE A 58 11.03 3.75 0.80
CA ILE A 58 9.88 2.86 0.71
C ILE A 58 9.37 2.49 2.10
N ASN A 59 10.24 2.17 3.07
CA ASN A 59 9.80 1.85 4.43
C ASN A 59 9.06 3.00 5.10
N SER A 60 9.53 4.24 4.93
CA SER A 60 8.82 5.41 5.45
C SER A 60 7.47 5.58 4.74
N ALA A 61 7.42 5.43 3.42
CA ALA A 61 6.19 5.55 2.66
C ALA A 61 5.17 4.45 3.00
N ILE A 62 5.61 3.18 3.11
CA ILE A 62 4.75 2.04 3.42
C ILE A 62 4.11 2.20 4.81
N ARG A 63 4.80 2.78 5.79
CA ARG A 63 4.25 3.00 7.14
C ARG A 63 3.00 3.88 7.15
N GLU A 64 2.83 4.72 6.13
CA GLU A 64 1.68 5.62 5.98
C GLU A 64 0.68 5.12 4.92
N CYS A 65 0.95 3.96 4.30
CA CYS A 65 0.11 3.39 3.27
C CYS A 65 -0.81 2.30 3.82
N LYS A 66 -2.02 2.21 3.27
CA LYS A 66 -2.87 1.02 3.41
C LYS A 66 -2.33 -0.10 2.52
N VAL A 67 -2.21 -1.30 3.09
CA VAL A 67 -1.70 -2.49 2.39
C VAL A 67 -2.84 -3.43 2.04
N ILE A 68 -2.99 -3.77 0.77
CA ILE A 68 -4.06 -4.66 0.27
C ILE A 68 -3.40 -5.85 -0.44
N PRO A 69 -3.35 -7.04 0.20
CA PRO A 69 -2.81 -8.23 -0.45
C PRO A 69 -3.80 -8.80 -1.47
N ILE A 70 -3.26 -9.27 -2.60
CA ILE A 70 -4.00 -10.08 -3.59
C ILE A 70 -3.32 -11.44 -3.67
N PHE A 71 -4.00 -12.48 -3.18
CA PHE A 71 -3.52 -13.85 -3.17
C PHE A 71 -3.94 -14.56 -4.46
N CYS A 72 -3.02 -14.64 -5.42
CA CYS A 72 -3.25 -15.32 -6.69
C CYS A 72 -2.84 -16.80 -6.59
N ASP A 73 -3.78 -17.70 -6.86
CA ASP A 73 -3.60 -19.17 -6.90
C ASP A 73 -3.04 -19.80 -5.61
N VAL A 74 -3.12 -19.06 -4.51
CA VAL A 74 -2.65 -19.47 -3.19
C VAL A 74 -3.67 -19.02 -2.15
N LYS A 75 -3.92 -19.86 -1.15
CA LYS A 75 -4.71 -19.43 0.02
C LYS A 75 -3.79 -18.69 1.00
N PRO A 76 -4.27 -17.67 1.72
CA PRO A 76 -3.47 -17.02 2.76
C PRO A 76 -2.85 -18.05 3.72
N SER A 77 -3.64 -19.01 4.20
CA SER A 77 -3.18 -20.08 5.12
C SER A 77 -2.05 -20.96 4.59
N GLU A 78 -1.81 -20.98 3.28
CA GLU A 78 -0.74 -21.76 2.64
C GLU A 78 0.59 -21.01 2.59
N LEU A 79 0.61 -19.71 2.92
CA LEU A 79 1.82 -18.88 2.94
C LEU A 79 2.82 -19.39 3.98
N ARG A 80 4.03 -19.67 3.51
CA ARG A 80 5.16 -20.11 4.34
C ARG A 80 6.48 -19.78 3.67
N VAL A 81 7.50 -19.53 4.48
CA VAL A 81 8.87 -19.39 3.96
C VAL A 81 9.42 -20.77 3.65
N VAL A 82 9.85 -20.99 2.42
CA VAL A 82 10.59 -22.20 2.04
C VAL A 82 12.08 -21.93 2.30
N ASN A 83 12.65 -22.58 3.31
CA ASN A 83 14.07 -22.43 3.64
C ASN A 83 14.89 -23.64 3.18
N ASN A 84 15.73 -23.43 2.18
CA ASN A 84 16.68 -24.45 1.67
C ASN A 84 18.04 -24.39 2.38
N GLY A 85 18.09 -23.91 3.62
CA GLY A 85 19.32 -23.72 4.41
C GLY A 85 20.16 -22.48 4.05
N LYS A 86 19.66 -21.62 3.15
CA LYS A 86 20.38 -20.43 2.66
C LYS A 86 20.01 -19.13 3.39
N ILE A 87 18.93 -19.13 4.16
CA ILE A 87 18.39 -17.93 4.80
C ILE A 87 18.97 -17.83 6.22
N PRO A 88 19.66 -16.73 6.58
CA PRO A 88 20.11 -16.50 7.96
C PRO A 88 18.96 -16.60 8.97
N PRO A 89 19.16 -17.12 10.19
CA PRO A 89 18.07 -17.34 11.16
C PRO A 89 17.22 -16.07 11.43
N LYS A 90 17.88 -14.92 11.59
CA LYS A 90 17.22 -13.63 11.82
C LYS A 90 16.34 -13.20 10.64
N GLU A 91 16.78 -13.47 9.41
CA GLU A 91 16.01 -13.16 8.19
C GLU A 91 14.83 -14.12 8.04
N LEU A 92 15.02 -15.39 8.40
CA LEU A 92 13.96 -16.40 8.38
C LEU A 92 12.83 -16.01 9.36
N GLU A 93 13.19 -15.61 10.59
CA GLU A 93 12.24 -15.12 11.57
C GLU A 93 11.46 -13.91 11.05
N ARG A 94 12.17 -12.91 10.52
CA ARG A 94 11.55 -11.72 9.93
C ARG A 94 10.56 -12.07 8.80
N PHE A 95 10.93 -12.96 7.89
CA PHE A 95 10.06 -13.37 6.80
C PHE A 95 8.85 -14.18 7.28
N ASN A 96 9.02 -15.03 8.30
CA ASN A 96 7.90 -15.75 8.90
C ASN A 96 6.91 -14.78 9.55
N SER A 97 7.39 -13.79 10.31
CA SER A 97 6.52 -12.75 10.90
C SER A 97 5.76 -11.97 9.82
N ALA A 98 6.43 -11.57 8.74
CA ALA A 98 5.79 -10.83 7.65
C ALA A 98 4.72 -11.67 6.92
N LEU A 99 4.98 -12.96 6.68
CA LEU A 99 3.96 -13.85 6.09
C LEU A 99 2.81 -14.11 7.07
N GLU A 100 3.08 -14.21 8.36
CA GLU A 100 2.03 -14.39 9.36
C GLU A 100 1.11 -13.17 9.42
N GLU A 101 1.66 -11.96 9.42
CA GLU A 101 0.87 -10.72 9.32
C GLU A 101 0.03 -10.69 8.02
N ALA A 102 0.65 -11.05 6.89
CA ALA A 102 -0.03 -11.09 5.60
C ALA A 102 -1.22 -12.07 5.58
N LYS A 103 -1.14 -13.21 6.28
CA LYS A 103 -2.23 -14.20 6.36
C LYS A 103 -3.51 -13.63 6.94
N TYR A 104 -3.38 -12.75 7.93
CA TYR A 104 -4.51 -12.16 8.64
C TYR A 104 -4.87 -10.77 8.13
N THR A 105 -4.13 -10.26 7.16
CA THR A 105 -4.49 -9.00 6.49
C THR A 105 -5.64 -9.27 5.53
N VAL A 106 -6.71 -8.48 5.65
CA VAL A 106 -7.85 -8.55 4.74
C VAL A 106 -7.39 -8.23 3.32
N GLY A 107 -7.71 -9.11 2.38
CA GLY A 107 -7.31 -8.97 0.99
C GLY A 107 -8.19 -9.75 0.04
N LEU A 108 -7.81 -9.75 -1.23
CA LEU A 108 -8.51 -10.47 -2.29
C LEU A 108 -7.86 -11.82 -2.53
N THR A 109 -8.67 -12.86 -2.71
CA THR A 109 -8.19 -14.15 -3.22
C THR A 109 -8.66 -14.33 -4.65
N PHE A 110 -7.77 -14.82 -5.51
CA PHE A 110 -8.04 -15.02 -6.92
C PHE A 110 -7.50 -16.37 -7.37
N ASN A 111 -8.32 -17.13 -8.09
CA ASN A 111 -7.91 -18.39 -8.70
C ASN A 111 -7.94 -18.21 -10.22
N SER A 112 -6.79 -18.26 -10.89
CA SER A 112 -6.67 -18.02 -12.33
C SER A 112 -7.33 -19.09 -13.19
N LEU A 113 -7.56 -20.29 -12.66
CA LEU A 113 -8.22 -21.39 -13.37
C LEU A 113 -9.75 -21.31 -13.32
N LYS A 114 -10.32 -20.67 -12.29
CA LYS A 114 -11.76 -20.63 -12.03
C LYS A 114 -12.36 -19.23 -12.07
N GLY A 115 -11.57 -18.21 -11.80
CA GLY A 115 -12.01 -16.83 -11.65
C GLY A 115 -11.85 -16.00 -12.92
N ASN A 116 -12.51 -14.85 -12.94
CA ASN A 116 -12.41 -13.87 -14.01
C ASN A 116 -11.42 -12.76 -13.62
N LEU A 117 -10.45 -12.48 -14.49
CA LEU A 117 -9.46 -11.41 -14.29
C LEU A 117 -10.11 -10.03 -14.18
N SER A 118 -11.19 -9.78 -14.93
CA SER A 118 -11.90 -8.49 -14.86
C SER A 118 -12.48 -8.27 -13.47
N ASP A 119 -13.08 -9.29 -12.87
CA ASP A 119 -13.76 -9.15 -11.58
C ASP A 119 -12.76 -8.83 -10.46
N VAL A 120 -11.61 -9.51 -10.43
CA VAL A 120 -10.55 -9.23 -9.45
C VAL A 120 -9.93 -7.85 -9.68
N VAL A 121 -9.72 -7.43 -10.93
CA VAL A 121 -9.16 -6.11 -11.25
C VAL A 121 -10.12 -5.00 -10.83
N THR A 122 -11.41 -5.12 -11.14
CA THR A 122 -12.43 -4.15 -10.72
C THR A 122 -12.53 -4.12 -9.19
N SER A 123 -12.60 -5.27 -8.53
CA SER A 123 -12.68 -5.35 -7.07
C SER A 123 -11.46 -4.72 -6.39
N ALA A 124 -10.25 -4.98 -6.92
CA ALA A 124 -9.03 -4.39 -6.39
C ALA A 124 -9.01 -2.87 -6.59
N ALA A 125 -9.45 -2.39 -7.75
CA ALA A 125 -9.53 -0.95 -8.04
C ALA A 125 -10.52 -0.24 -7.11
N ASP A 126 -11.70 -0.82 -6.88
CA ASP A 126 -12.69 -0.26 -5.97
C ASP A 126 -12.13 -0.15 -4.55
N ILE A 127 -11.50 -1.21 -4.02
CA ILE A 127 -10.89 -1.19 -2.68
C ILE A 127 -9.82 -0.09 -2.59
N VAL A 128 -8.99 0.06 -3.62
CA VAL A 128 -7.97 1.12 -3.68
C VAL A 128 -8.62 2.50 -3.64
N ILE A 129 -9.67 2.74 -4.42
CA ILE A 129 -10.37 4.03 -4.47
C ILE A 129 -10.98 4.36 -3.11
N TYR A 130 -11.69 3.41 -2.49
CA TYR A 130 -12.27 3.60 -1.15
C TYR A 130 -11.17 3.87 -0.12
N SER A 131 -10.06 3.13 -0.18
CA SER A 131 -8.92 3.33 0.72
C SER A 131 -8.32 4.73 0.58
N LEU A 132 -8.20 5.25 -0.64
CA LEU A 132 -7.70 6.60 -0.90
C LEU A 132 -8.65 7.67 -0.35
N ILE A 133 -9.97 7.51 -0.53
CA ILE A 133 -10.98 8.41 0.04
C ILE A 133 -10.86 8.44 1.56
N GLU A 134 -10.79 7.27 2.18
CA GLU A 134 -10.68 7.13 3.64
C GLU A 134 -9.40 7.79 4.17
N VAL A 135 -8.26 7.59 3.49
CA VAL A 135 -7.00 8.27 3.87
C VAL A 135 -7.11 9.79 3.77
N GLU A 136 -7.71 10.33 2.71
CA GLU A 136 -7.92 11.78 2.56
C GLU A 136 -8.85 12.36 3.65
N GLU A 137 -9.86 11.61 4.07
CA GLU A 137 -10.76 11.99 5.17
C GLU A 137 -10.04 11.99 6.51
N GLU A 138 -9.27 10.94 6.81
CA GLU A 138 -8.43 10.87 8.00
C GLU A 138 -7.43 12.04 8.06
N GLU A 139 -6.79 12.39 6.95
CA GLU A 139 -5.88 13.54 6.86
C GLU A 139 -6.57 14.87 7.10
N ARG A 140 -7.76 15.10 6.50
CA ARG A 140 -8.53 16.33 6.75
C ARG A 140 -8.92 16.46 8.22
N ASN A 141 -9.37 15.38 8.85
CA ASN A 141 -9.76 15.38 10.25
C ASN A 141 -8.55 15.66 11.16
N ARG A 142 -7.38 15.08 10.87
CA ARG A 142 -6.13 15.39 11.59
C ARG A 142 -5.76 16.87 11.46
N ASN A 143 -5.80 17.43 10.25
CA ASN A 143 -5.43 18.83 10.00
C ASN A 143 -6.40 19.83 10.64
N GLN A 144 -7.70 19.54 10.65
CA GLN A 144 -8.70 20.36 11.36
C GLN A 144 -8.45 20.37 12.87
N ASN A 145 -8.12 19.22 13.45
CA ASN A 145 -7.83 19.13 14.89
C ASN A 145 -6.54 19.89 15.27
N ILE A 146 -5.49 19.80 14.44
CA ILE A 146 -4.25 20.57 14.64
C ILE A 146 -4.53 22.08 14.51
N GLY A 147 -5.31 22.50 13.51
CA GLY A 147 -5.69 23.90 13.33
C GLY A 147 -6.43 24.48 14.54
N PHE A 148 -7.38 23.73 15.09
CA PHE A 148 -8.07 24.11 16.33
C PHE A 148 -7.11 24.22 17.52
N SER A 149 -6.19 23.26 17.68
CA SER A 149 -5.19 23.30 18.75
C SER A 149 -4.24 24.51 18.64
N LEU A 150 -3.79 24.85 17.42
CA LEU A 150 -2.90 26.00 17.20
C LEU A 150 -3.61 27.33 17.47
N GLN A 151 -4.90 27.42 17.12
CA GLN A 151 -5.69 28.61 17.43
C GLN A 151 -5.78 28.83 18.95
N ASN A 152 -6.10 27.79 19.72
CA ASN A 152 -6.16 27.87 21.19
C ASN A 152 -4.81 28.27 21.81
N VAL A 153 -3.68 27.76 21.27
CA VAL A 153 -2.34 28.15 21.72
C VAL A 153 -2.06 29.62 21.41
N THR A 154 -2.48 30.10 20.24
CA THR A 154 -2.27 31.50 19.82
C THR A 154 -3.10 32.47 20.68
N GLU A 155 -4.36 32.13 20.95
CA GLU A 155 -5.23 32.90 21.85
C GLU A 155 -4.69 32.93 23.28
N ALA A 156 -4.18 31.81 23.80
CA ALA A 156 -3.54 31.76 25.12
C ALA A 156 -2.27 32.62 25.21
N ALA A 157 -1.45 32.66 24.15
CA ALA A 157 -0.24 33.48 24.11
C ALA A 157 -0.56 34.99 24.20
N GLN A 158 -1.65 35.44 23.56
CA GLN A 158 -2.09 36.84 23.62
C GLN A 158 -2.53 37.28 25.03
N ILE A 159 -3.06 36.35 25.84
CA ILE A 159 -3.50 36.62 27.21
C ILE A 159 -2.30 36.74 28.18
N ILE A 160 -1.17 36.09 27.87
CA ILE A 160 0.01 36.08 28.74
C ILE A 160 0.87 37.33 28.57
N GLU A 161 0.72 38.06 27.46
CA GLU A 161 1.49 39.28 27.17
C GLU A 161 0.87 40.58 27.72
N ASP A 162 -0.30 40.50 28.38
CA ASP A 162 -0.98 41.58 29.11
C ASP A 162 -0.82 41.45 30.64
#